data_AF-A0A5C7QZC8-F1
#
_entry.id   AF-A0A5C7QZC8-F1
#
_cell.length_a   1.000
_cell.length_b   1.000
_cell.length_c   1.000
_cell.angle_alpha   90.00
_cell.angle_beta   90.00
_cell.angle_gamma   90.00
#
_symmetry.space_group_name_H-M   'P 1'
#
loop_
_entity.id
_entity.type
_entity.pdbx_description
1 polymer ?
#
loop_
_entity_poly.entity_id
_entity_poly.type
_entity_poly.pdbx_seq_one_letter_code
_entity_poly.pdbx_strand_id
1 'polypeptide(L)'
;AVDARLTALATAGGGGGQGPQGPAGPQGPAGPQGPQGEPGNGNGAPGPAGPQGPQGEQGPAGPQGPQGEPGPAGPQGPAGPQGPQGPQGPAGADADLGLVAQMIEAGDAATLDAAQQHADDGDATTLATAQQYADAGDAATLGTAQQHADAGDAATLAESKTYTDGKSASTLASANSYTDSKFAAWNDTFTQYQQQVDLRFQQTDARIDRNGAMQTAMAQMTASAAGIRTVNRMAVGVGAQNGKAALSVGYQRAIGDKAAFTIGGAFSGDERSAGIGYGFGW
;
A
#
# COMPACT_ATOMS: atom_id res chain seq x y z
N ALA A 1 -62.47 4.38 21.15
CA ALA A 1 -61.29 4.71 21.98
C ALA A 1 -60.25 3.59 21.96
N VAL A 2 -60.66 2.32 22.08
CA VAL A 2 -59.78 1.15 21.94
C VAL A 2 -59.27 0.98 20.50
N ASP A 3 -60.15 1.11 19.48
CA ASP A 3 -59.72 1.06 18.07
C ASP A 3 -58.74 2.17 17.68
N ALA A 4 -58.93 3.39 18.19
CA ALA A 4 -58.00 4.49 17.94
C ALA A 4 -56.63 4.26 18.62
N ARG A 5 -56.60 3.54 19.75
CA ARG A 5 -55.35 3.13 20.41
C ARG A 5 -54.68 1.96 19.71
N LEU A 6 -55.44 1.03 19.13
CA LEU A 6 -54.91 -0.09 18.34
C LEU A 6 -54.31 0.41 17.01
N THR A 7 -54.97 1.36 16.34
CA THR A 7 -54.45 2.04 15.14
C THR A 7 -53.23 2.92 15.48
N ALA A 8 -53.21 3.57 16.64
CA ALA A 8 -52.04 4.34 17.09
C ALA A 8 -50.82 3.44 17.41
N LEU A 9 -51.03 2.23 17.94
CA LEU A 9 -49.95 1.24 18.14
C LEU A 9 -49.47 0.63 16.82
N ALA A 10 -50.37 0.38 15.86
CA ALA A 10 -50.01 -0.07 14.51
C ALA A 10 -49.22 1.00 13.73
N THR A 11 -49.45 2.29 14.00
CA THR A 11 -48.72 3.41 13.38
C THR A 11 -47.42 3.73 14.12
N ALA A 12 -47.30 3.37 15.41
CA ALA A 12 -46.10 3.62 16.23
C ALA A 12 -45.01 2.52 16.13
N GLY A 13 -45.33 1.33 15.62
CA GLY A 13 -44.35 0.25 15.39
C GLY A 13 -43.59 0.34 14.06
N GLY A 14 -43.94 1.28 13.19
CA GLY A 14 -43.38 1.43 11.84
C GLY A 14 -42.14 2.31 11.81
N GLY A 15 -41.01 1.79 12.24
CA GLY A 15 -39.73 2.49 12.12
C GLY A 15 -38.59 1.67 12.65
N GLY A 16 -38.22 0.61 11.92
CA GLY A 16 -36.90 -0.01 12.08
C GLY A 16 -35.84 1.04 11.75
N GLY A 17 -35.41 1.76 12.78
CA GLY A 17 -34.37 2.77 12.66
C GLY A 17 -33.13 2.16 12.04
N GLN A 18 -32.57 2.85 11.05
CA GLN A 18 -31.32 2.50 10.39
C GLN A 18 -30.26 2.20 11.46
N GLY A 19 -29.63 1.03 11.40
CA GLY A 19 -28.55 0.66 12.33
C GLY A 19 -27.42 1.69 12.28
N PRO A 20 -26.72 1.95 13.41
CA PRO A 20 -25.67 2.94 13.47
C PRO A 20 -24.56 2.64 12.44
N GLN A 21 -24.01 3.68 11.81
CA GLN A 21 -22.87 3.57 10.90
C GLN A 21 -21.67 2.93 11.62
N GLY A 22 -20.99 1.99 10.97
CA GLY A 22 -19.80 1.34 11.53
C GLY A 22 -18.66 2.33 11.80
N PRO A 23 -17.76 2.06 12.77
CA PRO A 23 -16.66 2.94 13.11
C PRO A 23 -15.69 3.13 11.94
N ALA A 24 -15.01 4.29 11.88
CA ALA A 24 -13.99 4.57 10.87
C ALA A 24 -12.79 3.61 11.02
N GLY A 25 -12.19 3.20 9.89
CA GLY A 25 -11.01 2.33 9.88
C GLY A 25 -9.77 2.97 10.53
N PRO A 26 -8.79 2.16 10.99
CA PRO A 26 -7.59 2.64 11.66
C PRO A 26 -6.71 3.52 10.76
N GLN A 27 -5.98 4.47 11.36
CA GLN A 27 -5.01 5.32 10.66
C GLN A 27 -3.86 4.47 10.09
N GLY A 28 -3.45 4.76 8.84
CA GLY A 28 -2.31 4.08 8.20
C GLY A 28 -0.97 4.33 8.91
N PRO A 29 0.04 3.45 8.73
CA PRO A 29 1.34 3.54 9.39
C PRO A 29 2.12 4.81 8.98
N ALA A 30 2.99 5.28 9.88
CA ALA A 30 3.90 6.40 9.60
C ALA A 30 4.87 6.07 8.46
N GLY A 31 5.15 7.06 7.60
CA GLY A 31 6.09 6.91 6.49
C GLY A 31 7.54 6.65 6.95
N PRO A 32 8.39 6.07 6.09
CA PRO A 32 9.77 5.73 6.43
C PRO A 32 10.64 6.97 6.71
N GLN A 33 11.62 6.83 7.60
CA GLN A 33 12.63 7.84 7.88
C GLN A 33 13.46 8.11 6.62
N GLY A 34 13.72 9.40 6.32
CA GLY A 34 14.54 9.80 5.17
C GLY A 34 15.98 9.29 5.25
N PRO A 35 16.69 9.23 4.10
CA PRO A 35 18.05 8.70 4.04
C PRO A 35 19.02 9.51 4.92
N GLN A 36 19.93 8.81 5.61
CA GLN A 36 21.05 9.43 6.31
C GLN A 36 21.96 10.13 5.28
N GLY A 37 22.29 11.41 5.51
CA GLY A 37 23.12 12.19 4.61
C GLY A 37 24.49 11.55 4.36
N GLU A 38 25.04 11.73 3.16
CA GLU A 38 26.37 11.22 2.79
C GLU A 38 27.46 11.68 3.78
N PRO A 39 28.43 10.82 4.14
CA PRO A 39 29.59 11.22 4.94
C PRO A 39 30.45 12.23 4.17
N GLY A 40 30.24 13.51 4.45
CA GLY A 40 31.10 14.59 3.97
C GLY A 40 32.42 14.64 4.75
N ASN A 41 33.52 14.77 4.03
CA ASN A 41 34.84 15.06 4.59
C ASN A 41 34.81 16.46 5.24
N GLY A 42 34.55 16.53 6.55
CA GLY A 42 34.56 17.76 7.36
C GLY A 42 33.18 18.35 7.68
N ASN A 43 32.80 18.29 8.96
CA ASN A 43 31.77 19.10 9.66
C ASN A 43 30.49 19.48 8.88
N GLY A 44 29.84 18.52 8.21
CA GLY A 44 28.50 18.72 7.65
C GLY A 44 27.41 18.63 8.74
N ALA A 45 26.54 19.64 8.82
CA ALA A 45 25.35 19.60 9.69
C ALA A 45 24.46 18.39 9.34
N PRO A 46 23.74 17.79 10.31
CA PRO A 46 22.77 16.73 10.04
C PRO A 46 21.84 17.11 8.88
N GLY A 47 21.67 16.20 7.92
CA GLY A 47 20.76 16.43 6.79
C GLY A 47 19.34 16.75 7.28
N PRO A 48 18.59 17.60 6.57
CA PRO A 48 17.23 17.96 6.97
C PRO A 48 16.37 16.70 7.11
N ALA A 49 15.49 16.68 8.11
CA ALA A 49 14.53 15.59 8.29
C ALA A 49 13.74 15.39 6.99
N GLY A 50 13.61 14.13 6.55
CA GLY A 50 12.82 13.79 5.37
C GLY A 50 11.38 14.31 5.50
N PRO A 51 10.69 14.62 4.38
CA PRO A 51 9.32 15.07 4.43
C PRO A 51 8.44 14.04 5.15
N GLN A 52 7.55 14.51 6.02
CA GLN A 52 6.56 13.65 6.67
C GLN A 52 5.77 12.91 5.57
N GLY A 53 5.71 11.58 5.66
CA GLY A 53 4.91 10.78 4.72
C GLY A 53 3.44 11.25 4.72
N PRO A 54 2.72 11.11 3.60
CA PRO A 54 1.33 11.49 3.54
C PRO A 54 0.55 10.77 4.64
N GLN A 55 -0.33 11.50 5.33
CA GLN A 55 -1.25 10.89 6.28
C GLN A 55 -2.02 9.79 5.55
N GLY A 56 -2.01 8.57 6.11
CA GLY A 56 -2.77 7.46 5.54
C GLY A 56 -4.23 7.86 5.37
N GLU A 57 -4.80 7.58 4.20
CA GLU A 57 -6.21 7.88 3.92
C GLU A 57 -7.10 7.25 4.99
N GLN A 58 -8.09 8.01 5.45
CA GLN A 58 -9.10 7.49 6.37
C GLN A 58 -9.77 6.29 5.72
N GLY A 59 -9.84 5.17 6.44
CA GLY A 59 -10.54 3.97 5.95
C GLY A 59 -11.98 4.32 5.56
N PRO A 60 -12.55 3.66 4.53
CA PRO A 60 -13.92 3.93 4.10
C PRO A 60 -14.89 3.77 5.28
N ALA A 61 -15.96 4.57 5.26
CA ALA A 61 -17.09 4.39 6.17
C ALA A 61 -17.59 2.93 6.08
N GLY A 62 -17.82 2.29 7.23
CA GLY A 62 -18.47 0.99 7.26
C GLY A 62 -19.83 1.03 6.55
N PRO A 63 -20.27 -0.07 5.92
CA PRO A 63 -21.55 -0.12 5.21
C PRO A 63 -22.71 0.24 6.14
N GLN A 64 -23.72 0.92 5.59
CA GLN A 64 -24.97 1.17 6.29
C GLN A 64 -25.65 -0.15 6.64
N GLY A 65 -26.07 -0.31 7.90
CA GLY A 65 -26.83 -1.50 8.33
C GLY A 65 -28.14 -1.66 7.54
N PRO A 66 -28.55 -2.90 7.20
CA PRO A 66 -29.79 -3.13 6.45
C PRO A 66 -31.01 -2.61 7.23
N GLN A 67 -32.02 -2.15 6.50
CA GLN A 67 -33.32 -1.77 7.08
C GLN A 67 -34.00 -3.02 7.66
N GLY A 68 -34.49 -2.94 8.91
CA GLY A 68 -35.21 -4.05 9.53
C GLY A 68 -36.49 -4.39 8.76
N GLU A 69 -36.77 -5.69 8.59
CA GLU A 69 -37.98 -6.14 7.90
C GLU A 69 -39.26 -5.76 8.69
N PRO A 70 -40.38 -5.44 8.01
CA PRO A 70 -41.67 -5.24 8.66
C PRO A 70 -42.10 -6.49 9.45
N GLY A 71 -42.62 -6.31 10.66
CA GLY A 71 -43.12 -7.42 11.48
C GLY A 71 -44.30 -8.15 10.79
N PRO A 72 -44.43 -9.48 10.99
CA PRO A 72 -45.52 -10.25 10.40
C PRO A 72 -46.90 -9.81 10.90
N ALA A 73 -47.92 -9.93 10.06
CA ALA A 73 -49.31 -9.68 10.45
C ALA A 73 -49.76 -10.70 11.50
N GLY A 74 -50.43 -10.24 12.57
CA GLY A 74 -50.92 -11.14 13.63
C GLY A 74 -51.97 -12.15 13.13
N PRO A 75 -52.00 -13.38 13.66
CA PRO A 75 -52.96 -14.40 13.24
C PRO A 75 -54.41 -14.00 13.58
N GLN A 76 -55.36 -14.45 12.76
CA GLN A 76 -56.79 -14.33 13.05
C GLN A 76 -57.15 -15.22 14.25
N GLY A 77 -57.87 -14.66 15.24
CA GLY A 77 -58.30 -15.41 16.43
C GLY A 77 -59.21 -16.60 16.09
N PRO A 78 -59.14 -17.72 16.85
CA PRO A 78 -59.97 -18.89 16.61
C PRO A 78 -61.47 -18.58 16.84
N ALA A 79 -62.34 -19.34 16.18
CA ALA A 79 -63.78 -19.28 16.44
C ALA A 79 -64.08 -19.78 17.85
N GLY A 80 -64.94 -19.07 18.59
CA GLY A 80 -65.32 -19.46 19.95
C GLY A 80 -66.00 -20.84 19.98
N PRO A 81 -65.74 -21.68 21.00
CA PRO A 81 -66.33 -23.00 21.11
C PRO A 81 -67.86 -22.95 21.32
N GLN A 82 -68.54 -24.03 20.93
CA GLN A 82 -70.00 -24.17 21.11
C GLN A 82 -70.31 -24.36 22.61
N GLY A 83 -71.26 -23.57 23.14
CA GLY A 83 -71.65 -23.63 24.55
C GLY A 83 -72.21 -25.00 24.97
N PRO A 84 -72.10 -25.37 26.26
CA PRO A 84 -72.56 -26.66 26.76
C PRO A 84 -74.07 -26.85 26.56
N GLN A 85 -74.49 -28.08 26.27
CA GLN A 85 -75.91 -28.44 26.19
C GLN A 85 -76.53 -28.36 27.59
N GLY A 86 -77.62 -27.61 27.73
CA GLY A 86 -78.32 -27.46 29.02
C GLY A 86 -78.81 -28.80 29.58
N PRO A 87 -78.89 -28.95 30.92
CA PRO A 87 -79.34 -30.17 31.55
C PRO A 87 -80.78 -30.53 31.16
N GLN A 88 -81.07 -31.83 31.02
CA GLN A 88 -82.41 -32.33 30.72
C GLN A 88 -83.34 -32.08 31.92
N GLY A 89 -84.49 -31.45 31.69
CA GLY A 89 -85.46 -31.14 32.75
C GLY A 89 -86.06 -32.40 33.41
N PRO A 90 -86.39 -32.35 34.72
CA PRO A 90 -86.95 -33.49 35.44
C PRO A 90 -88.35 -33.88 34.93
N ALA A 91 -88.67 -35.18 34.91
CA ALA A 91 -89.98 -35.70 34.53
C ALA A 91 -91.03 -35.43 35.62
N GLY A 92 -92.20 -34.91 35.24
CA GLY A 92 -93.24 -34.45 36.17
C GLY A 92 -93.91 -35.57 36.97
N ALA A 93 -93.72 -35.52 38.29
CA ALA A 93 -94.57 -36.15 39.31
C ALA A 93 -94.62 -35.21 40.53
N ASP A 94 -95.75 -35.17 41.24
CA ASP A 94 -96.10 -34.26 42.34
C ASP A 94 -94.89 -33.76 43.15
N ALA A 95 -94.43 -32.55 42.84
CA ALA A 95 -93.12 -32.10 43.27
C ALA A 95 -93.22 -31.25 44.55
N ASP A 96 -92.46 -31.65 45.56
CA ASP A 96 -92.07 -30.77 46.66
C ASP A 96 -91.31 -29.58 46.06
N LEU A 97 -91.94 -28.41 46.10
CA LEU A 97 -91.42 -27.18 45.51
C LEU A 97 -90.04 -26.81 46.08
N GLY A 98 -89.70 -27.23 47.30
CA GLY A 98 -88.38 -27.03 47.89
C GLY A 98 -87.30 -27.91 47.26
N LEU A 99 -87.63 -29.15 46.90
CA LEU A 99 -86.72 -30.10 46.26
C LEU A 99 -86.45 -29.72 44.79
N VAL A 100 -87.48 -29.25 44.09
CA VAL A 100 -87.34 -28.74 42.71
C VAL A 100 -86.45 -27.50 42.68
N ALA A 101 -86.61 -26.58 43.63
CA ALA A 101 -85.77 -25.39 43.73
C ALA A 101 -84.29 -25.77 43.97
N GLN A 102 -84.01 -26.73 44.87
CA GLN A 102 -82.65 -27.21 45.10
C GLN A 102 -82.04 -27.91 43.88
N MET A 103 -82.82 -28.68 43.11
CA MET A 103 -82.33 -29.31 41.89
C MET A 103 -82.03 -28.30 40.79
N ILE A 104 -82.82 -27.24 40.67
CA ILE A 104 -82.55 -26.12 39.75
C ILE A 104 -81.27 -25.40 40.18
N GLU A 105 -81.14 -25.06 41.46
CA GLU A 105 -79.98 -24.33 41.99
C GLU A 105 -78.68 -25.13 41.89
N ALA A 106 -78.73 -26.46 42.11
CA ALA A 106 -77.59 -27.35 41.90
C ALA A 106 -77.24 -27.54 40.41
N GLY A 107 -78.24 -27.60 39.53
CA GLY A 107 -78.04 -27.68 38.08
C GLY A 107 -77.46 -26.39 37.49
N ASP A 108 -77.92 -25.24 37.97
CA ASP A 108 -77.39 -23.92 37.61
C ASP A 108 -75.95 -23.76 38.09
N ALA A 109 -75.64 -24.19 39.32
CA ALA A 109 -74.27 -24.19 39.84
C ALA A 109 -73.33 -25.11 39.04
N ALA A 110 -73.76 -26.32 38.68
CA ALA A 110 -72.97 -27.24 37.86
C ALA A 110 -72.75 -26.72 36.43
N THR A 111 -73.75 -26.04 35.86
CA THR A 111 -73.64 -25.41 34.54
C THR A 111 -72.68 -24.23 34.57
N LEU A 112 -72.69 -23.45 35.65
CA LEU A 112 -71.75 -22.34 35.87
C LEU A 112 -70.32 -22.86 36.02
N ASP A 113 -70.10 -23.88 36.86
CA ASP A 113 -68.77 -24.50 37.03
C ASP A 113 -68.22 -25.08 35.72
N ALA A 114 -69.07 -25.77 34.94
CA ALA A 114 -68.68 -26.30 33.63
C ALA A 114 -68.37 -25.20 32.62
N ALA A 115 -69.12 -24.09 32.63
CA ALA A 115 -68.85 -22.94 31.78
C ALA A 115 -67.54 -22.22 32.18
N GLN A 116 -67.28 -22.10 33.48
CA GLN A 116 -66.06 -21.52 34.03
C GLN A 116 -64.85 -22.36 33.63
N GLN A 117 -64.92 -23.68 33.83
CA GLN A 117 -63.85 -24.61 33.47
C GLN A 117 -63.58 -24.61 31.96
N HIS A 118 -64.62 -24.53 31.14
CA HIS A 118 -64.47 -24.43 29.70
C HIS A 118 -63.79 -23.11 29.26
N ALA A 119 -64.11 -22.00 29.91
CA ALA A 119 -63.45 -20.72 29.68
C ALA A 119 -61.98 -20.76 30.11
N ASP A 120 -61.70 -21.31 31.30
CA ASP A 120 -60.34 -21.44 31.85
C ASP A 120 -59.46 -22.33 30.95
N ASP A 121 -60.00 -23.47 30.47
CA ASP A 121 -59.30 -24.36 29.54
C ASP A 121 -59.06 -23.70 28.17
N GLY A 122 -60.01 -22.91 27.68
CA GLY A 122 -59.90 -22.13 26.45
C GLY A 122 -58.84 -21.03 26.54
N ASP A 123 -58.81 -20.31 27.65
CA ASP A 123 -57.81 -19.28 27.95
C ASP A 123 -56.42 -19.90 28.09
N ALA A 124 -56.29 -21.03 28.79
CA ALA A 124 -55.03 -21.76 28.92
C ALA A 124 -54.49 -22.25 27.56
N THR A 125 -55.36 -22.77 26.69
CA THR A 125 -54.99 -23.22 25.34
C THR A 125 -54.55 -22.05 24.46
N THR A 126 -55.27 -20.92 24.56
CA THR A 126 -54.94 -19.69 23.82
C THR A 126 -53.60 -19.13 24.26
N LEU A 127 -53.35 -19.08 25.58
CA LEU A 127 -52.07 -18.65 26.14
C LEU A 127 -50.92 -19.56 25.68
N ALA A 128 -51.08 -20.88 25.78
CA ALA A 128 -50.05 -21.84 25.36
C ALA A 128 -49.70 -21.70 23.87
N THR A 129 -50.72 -21.53 23.02
CA THR A 129 -50.55 -21.34 21.58
C THR A 129 -49.86 -20.01 21.26
N ALA A 130 -50.25 -18.93 21.96
CA ALA A 130 -49.61 -17.63 21.82
C ALA A 130 -48.14 -17.66 22.26
N GLN A 131 -47.83 -18.34 23.37
CA GLN A 131 -46.47 -18.55 23.86
C GLN A 131 -45.63 -19.29 22.82
N GLN A 132 -46.14 -20.42 22.31
CA GLN A 132 -45.43 -21.22 21.31
C GLN A 132 -45.17 -20.44 20.02
N TYR A 133 -46.12 -19.62 19.57
CA TYR A 133 -45.95 -18.77 18.40
C TYR A 133 -44.90 -17.68 18.65
N ALA A 134 -44.91 -17.05 19.82
CA ALA A 134 -43.92 -16.05 20.21
C ALA A 134 -42.52 -16.67 20.29
N ASP A 135 -42.36 -17.78 20.99
CA ASP A 135 -41.08 -18.49 21.14
C ASP A 135 -40.52 -18.94 19.78
N ALA A 136 -41.38 -19.45 18.89
CA ALA A 136 -40.98 -19.84 17.54
C ALA A 136 -40.57 -18.64 16.67
N GLY A 137 -41.28 -17.51 16.80
CA GLY A 137 -40.96 -16.25 16.14
C GLY A 137 -39.61 -15.71 16.61
N ASP A 138 -39.41 -15.62 17.92
CA ASP A 138 -38.18 -15.14 18.54
C ASP A 138 -36.97 -16.02 18.15
N ALA A 139 -37.15 -17.34 18.14
CA ALA A 139 -36.11 -18.27 17.70
C ALA A 139 -35.76 -18.10 16.20
N ALA A 140 -36.75 -17.85 15.34
CA ALA A 140 -36.52 -17.60 13.92
C ALA A 140 -35.79 -16.27 13.71
N THR A 141 -36.21 -15.21 14.41
CA THR A 141 -35.55 -13.88 14.36
C THR A 141 -34.12 -13.95 14.88
N LEU A 142 -33.87 -14.68 15.96
CA LEU A 142 -32.52 -14.88 16.47
C LEU A 142 -31.65 -15.63 15.44
N GLY A 143 -32.19 -16.69 14.84
CA GLY A 143 -31.49 -17.48 13.82
C GLY A 143 -31.12 -16.67 12.58
N THR A 144 -32.03 -15.85 12.06
CA THR A 144 -31.73 -14.95 10.92
C THR A 144 -30.74 -13.86 11.32
N ALA A 145 -30.85 -13.28 12.51
CA ALA A 145 -29.91 -12.28 13.01
C ALA A 145 -28.48 -12.86 13.12
N GLN A 146 -28.33 -14.08 13.63
CA GLN A 146 -27.04 -14.77 13.70
C GLN A 146 -26.46 -15.07 12.33
N GLN A 147 -27.25 -15.59 11.39
CA GLN A 147 -26.78 -15.81 10.02
C GLN A 147 -26.31 -14.53 9.35
N HIS A 148 -27.03 -13.43 9.55
CA HIS A 148 -26.62 -12.12 9.04
C HIS A 148 -25.32 -11.62 9.67
N ALA A 149 -25.15 -11.79 10.99
CA ALA A 149 -23.92 -11.42 11.70
C ALA A 149 -22.73 -12.25 11.20
N ASP A 150 -22.88 -13.58 11.16
CA ASP A 150 -21.83 -14.51 10.71
C ASP A 150 -21.40 -14.23 9.26
N ALA A 151 -22.37 -13.96 8.38
CA ALA A 151 -22.09 -13.60 6.99
C ALA A 151 -21.36 -12.25 6.88
N GLY A 152 -21.73 -11.26 7.70
CA GLY A 152 -21.07 -9.95 7.77
C GLY A 152 -19.63 -10.06 8.27
N ASP A 153 -19.40 -10.83 9.33
CA ASP A 153 -18.09 -11.09 9.90
C ASP A 153 -17.18 -11.82 8.89
N ALA A 154 -17.71 -12.84 8.21
CA ALA A 154 -16.99 -13.58 7.18
C ALA A 154 -16.60 -12.68 5.99
N ALA A 155 -17.51 -11.82 5.53
CA ALA A 155 -17.24 -10.87 4.45
C ALA A 155 -16.15 -9.85 4.86
N THR A 156 -16.27 -9.29 6.06
CA THR A 156 -15.29 -8.33 6.61
C THR A 156 -13.90 -8.98 6.74
N LEU A 157 -13.83 -10.22 7.21
CA LEU A 157 -12.58 -10.97 7.31
C LEU A 157 -11.96 -11.21 5.92
N ALA A 158 -12.76 -11.61 4.94
CA ALA A 158 -12.31 -11.87 3.58
C ALA A 158 -11.77 -10.58 2.91
N GLU A 159 -12.47 -9.46 3.08
CA GLU A 159 -12.05 -8.15 2.54
C GLU A 159 -10.77 -7.65 3.23
N SER A 160 -10.70 -7.74 4.56
CA SER A 160 -9.51 -7.38 5.34
C SER A 160 -8.30 -8.20 4.94
N LYS A 161 -8.47 -9.51 4.75
CA LYS A 161 -7.41 -10.39 4.27
C LYS A 161 -6.93 -9.99 2.88
N THR A 162 -7.87 -9.79 1.95
CA THR A 162 -7.55 -9.37 0.57
C THR A 162 -6.79 -8.04 0.55
N TYR A 163 -7.23 -7.06 1.35
CA TYR A 163 -6.56 -5.78 1.48
C TYR A 163 -5.13 -5.93 2.03
N THR A 164 -4.97 -6.68 3.12
CA THR A 164 -3.68 -6.87 3.81
C THR A 164 -2.70 -7.61 2.91
N ASP A 165 -3.13 -8.69 2.27
CA ASP A 165 -2.31 -9.47 1.34
C ASP A 165 -1.91 -8.60 0.13
N GLY A 166 -2.85 -7.85 -0.43
CA GLY A 166 -2.58 -6.93 -1.56
C GLY A 166 -1.59 -5.81 -1.23
N LYS A 167 -1.76 -5.16 -0.06
CA LYS A 167 -0.82 -4.13 0.41
C LYS A 167 0.57 -4.70 0.69
N SER A 168 0.64 -5.88 1.29
CA SER A 168 1.91 -6.55 1.58
C SER A 168 2.65 -6.92 0.30
N ALA A 169 1.94 -7.49 -0.68
CA ALA A 169 2.48 -7.82 -2.00
C ALA A 169 2.98 -6.58 -2.75
N SER A 170 2.20 -5.50 -2.77
CA SER A 170 2.57 -4.24 -3.41
C SER A 170 3.80 -3.60 -2.76
N THR A 171 3.87 -3.63 -1.42
CA THR A 171 5.02 -3.10 -0.67
C THR A 171 6.28 -3.89 -0.96
N LEU A 172 6.19 -5.24 -0.97
CA LEU A 172 7.31 -6.11 -1.31
C LEU A 172 7.79 -5.89 -2.74
N ALA A 173 6.87 -5.81 -3.70
CA ALA A 173 7.20 -5.54 -5.10
C ALA A 173 7.92 -4.19 -5.27
N SER A 174 7.45 -3.15 -4.58
CA SER A 174 8.05 -1.82 -4.60
C SER A 174 9.46 -1.82 -3.97
N ALA A 175 9.64 -2.53 -2.86
CA ALA A 175 10.94 -2.65 -2.19
C ALA A 175 11.97 -3.41 -3.06
N ASN A 176 11.54 -4.49 -3.71
CA ASN A 176 12.40 -5.24 -4.64
C ASN A 176 12.78 -4.38 -5.84
N SER A 177 11.81 -3.72 -6.48
CA SER A 177 12.07 -2.84 -7.62
C SER A 177 13.01 -1.69 -7.26
N TYR A 178 12.84 -1.08 -6.09
CA TYR A 178 13.77 -0.07 -5.59
C TYR A 178 15.19 -0.63 -5.44
N THR A 179 15.32 -1.78 -4.79
CA THR A 179 16.62 -2.43 -4.56
C THR A 179 17.31 -2.77 -5.87
N ASP A 180 16.59 -3.40 -6.80
CA ASP A 180 17.10 -3.74 -8.13
C ASP A 180 17.55 -2.49 -8.90
N SER A 181 16.78 -1.39 -8.83
CA SER A 181 17.15 -0.13 -9.48
C SER A 181 18.44 0.47 -8.92
N LYS A 182 18.66 0.35 -7.59
CA LYS A 182 19.87 0.85 -6.94
C LYS A 182 21.08 -0.01 -7.29
N PHE A 183 20.93 -1.33 -7.32
CA PHE A 183 22.00 -2.24 -7.75
C PHE A 183 22.36 -2.06 -9.22
N ALA A 184 21.36 -1.88 -10.09
CA ALA A 184 21.59 -1.60 -11.51
C ALA A 184 22.36 -0.29 -11.69
N ALA A 185 21.92 0.81 -11.05
CA ALA A 185 22.60 2.09 -11.12
C ALA A 185 24.04 2.04 -10.57
N TRP A 186 24.26 1.26 -9.50
CA TRP A 186 25.60 1.04 -8.95
C TRP A 186 26.49 0.27 -9.94
N ASN A 187 25.98 -0.80 -10.55
CA ASN A 187 26.70 -1.59 -11.54
C ASN A 187 27.07 -0.76 -12.78
N ASP A 188 26.15 0.10 -13.24
CA ASP A 188 26.41 1.02 -14.34
C ASP A 188 27.51 2.03 -14.00
N THR A 189 27.47 2.59 -12.79
CA THR A 189 28.49 3.52 -12.30
C THR A 189 29.86 2.85 -12.23
N PHE A 190 29.92 1.62 -11.72
CA PHE A 190 31.15 0.85 -11.65
C PHE A 190 31.71 0.52 -13.03
N THR A 191 30.84 0.12 -13.97
CA THR A 191 31.22 -0.16 -15.36
C THR A 191 31.78 1.09 -16.05
N GLN A 192 31.13 2.25 -15.87
CA GLN A 192 31.63 3.52 -16.39
C GLN A 192 32.98 3.89 -15.79
N TYR A 193 33.16 3.68 -14.49
CA TYR A 193 34.45 3.94 -13.84
C TYR A 193 35.57 3.08 -14.42
N GLN A 194 35.34 1.78 -14.61
CA GLN A 194 36.32 0.89 -15.25
C GLN A 194 36.70 1.38 -16.65
N GLN A 195 35.71 1.72 -17.48
CA GLN A 195 35.95 2.26 -18.82
C GLN A 195 36.75 3.57 -18.80
N GLN A 196 36.44 4.48 -17.88
CA GLN A 196 37.18 5.73 -17.74
C GLN A 196 38.63 5.52 -17.31
N VAL A 197 38.89 4.56 -16.43
CA VAL A 197 40.23 4.21 -15.98
C VAL A 197 41.03 3.64 -17.15
N ASP A 198 40.46 2.70 -17.90
CA ASP A 198 41.11 2.11 -19.08
C ASP A 198 41.42 3.16 -20.15
N LEU A 199 40.46 4.05 -20.43
CA LEU A 199 40.68 5.17 -21.37
C LEU A 199 41.79 6.10 -20.89
N ARG A 200 41.84 6.44 -19.59
CA ARG A 200 42.92 7.29 -19.05
C ARG A 200 44.29 6.61 -19.16
N PHE A 201 44.37 5.31 -18.91
CA PHE A 201 45.62 4.57 -19.09
C PHE A 201 46.06 4.55 -20.55
N GLN A 202 45.15 4.22 -21.48
CA GLN A 202 45.45 4.23 -22.92
C GLN A 202 45.87 5.63 -23.42
N GLN A 203 45.20 6.68 -22.95
CA GLN A 203 45.58 8.06 -23.27
C GLN A 203 46.96 8.40 -22.72
N THR A 204 47.24 8.03 -21.47
CA THR A 204 48.54 8.29 -20.84
C THR A 204 49.67 7.56 -21.56
N ASP A 205 49.47 6.29 -21.90
CA ASP A 205 50.43 5.49 -22.66
C ASP A 205 50.71 6.10 -24.05
N ALA A 206 49.65 6.44 -24.79
CA ALA A 206 49.78 7.10 -26.08
C ALA A 206 50.51 8.45 -25.99
N ARG A 207 50.30 9.22 -24.92
CA ARG A 207 51.03 10.47 -24.66
C ARG A 207 52.51 10.22 -24.32
N ILE A 208 52.82 9.18 -23.55
CA ILE A 208 54.22 8.81 -23.26
C ILE A 208 54.95 8.44 -24.55
N ASP A 209 54.34 7.63 -25.41
CA ASP A 209 54.93 7.23 -26.69
C ASP A 209 55.13 8.43 -27.63
N ARG A 210 54.15 9.32 -27.72
CA ARG A 210 54.27 10.57 -28.49
C ARG A 210 55.36 11.49 -27.92
N ASN A 211 55.49 11.60 -26.60
CA ASN A 211 56.56 12.36 -25.96
C ASN A 211 57.95 11.79 -26.29
N GLY A 212 58.12 10.47 -26.22
CA GLY A 212 59.40 9.86 -26.57
C GLY A 212 59.71 9.91 -28.07
N ALA A 213 58.70 9.83 -28.94
CA ALA A 213 58.85 10.15 -30.36
C ALA A 213 59.29 11.61 -30.57
N MET A 214 58.70 12.57 -29.84
CA MET A 214 59.07 13.99 -29.92
C MET A 214 60.50 14.25 -29.42
N GLN A 215 60.93 13.60 -28.34
CA GLN A 215 62.31 13.68 -27.87
C GLN A 215 63.29 13.14 -28.91
N THR A 216 62.96 12.01 -29.53
CA THR A 216 63.77 11.44 -30.62
C THR A 216 63.83 12.39 -31.82
N ALA A 217 62.70 13.01 -32.18
CA ALA A 217 62.64 14.01 -33.24
C ALA A 217 63.56 15.20 -32.92
N MET A 218 63.45 15.79 -31.72
CA MET A 218 64.32 16.90 -31.29
C MET A 218 65.80 16.52 -31.25
N ALA A 219 66.14 15.29 -30.85
CA ALA A 219 67.51 14.82 -30.87
C ALA A 219 68.05 14.74 -32.29
N GLN A 220 67.28 14.20 -33.24
CA GLN A 220 67.66 14.17 -34.66
C GLN A 220 67.76 15.57 -35.28
N MET A 221 66.87 16.48 -34.91
CA MET A 221 66.93 17.89 -35.31
C MET A 221 68.21 18.55 -34.80
N THR A 222 68.55 18.34 -33.53
CA THR A 222 69.78 18.91 -32.97
C THR A 222 71.01 18.29 -33.63
N ALA A 223 70.98 16.98 -33.92
CA ALA A 223 72.05 16.29 -34.63
C ALA A 223 72.20 16.78 -36.10
N SER A 224 71.11 17.06 -36.81
CA SER A 224 71.19 17.60 -38.17
C SER A 224 71.70 19.05 -38.21
N ALA A 225 71.58 19.78 -37.10
CA ALA A 225 72.24 21.07 -36.89
C ALA A 225 73.72 20.96 -36.46
N ALA A 226 74.12 19.84 -35.84
CA ALA A 226 75.44 19.62 -35.27
C ALA A 226 76.45 19.17 -36.34
N GLY A 227 77.15 20.12 -36.95
CA GLY A 227 78.22 19.79 -37.91
C GLY A 227 79.04 20.97 -38.42
N ILE A 228 78.51 22.20 -38.40
CA ILE A 228 79.24 23.39 -38.85
C ILE A 228 78.99 24.54 -37.88
N ARG A 229 79.93 24.78 -36.96
CA ARG A 229 79.84 25.77 -35.87
C ARG A 229 79.95 27.24 -36.31
N THR A 230 80.06 27.51 -37.61
CA THR A 230 80.27 28.86 -38.16
C THR A 230 79.05 29.46 -38.85
N VAL A 231 77.94 28.72 -38.96
CA VAL A 231 76.73 29.18 -39.67
C VAL A 231 75.45 28.92 -38.89
N ASN A 232 74.50 29.85 -39.00
CA ASN A 232 73.14 29.71 -38.51
C ASN A 232 72.35 28.73 -39.38
N ARG A 233 71.53 27.87 -38.78
CA ARG A 233 70.86 26.79 -39.48
C ARG A 233 69.45 26.54 -38.97
N MET A 234 68.55 26.24 -39.90
CA MET A 234 67.29 25.58 -39.59
C MET A 234 67.53 24.07 -39.65
N ALA A 235 66.94 23.35 -38.70
CA ALA A 235 67.01 21.91 -38.62
C ALA A 235 65.62 21.33 -38.46
N VAL A 236 65.46 20.13 -38.99
CA VAL A 236 64.25 19.33 -38.85
C VAL A 236 64.66 17.95 -38.38
N GLY A 237 63.81 17.32 -37.59
CA GLY A 237 64.03 15.97 -37.10
C GLY A 237 62.71 15.23 -37.02
N VAL A 238 62.76 13.94 -37.29
CA VAL A 238 61.61 13.05 -37.20
C VAL A 238 61.88 12.01 -36.12
N GLY A 239 60.86 11.57 -35.42
CA GLY A 239 60.99 10.55 -34.40
C GLY A 239 59.82 9.62 -34.44
N ALA A 240 60.04 8.37 -34.07
CA ALA A 240 58.99 7.38 -33.97
C ALA A 240 59.22 6.50 -32.75
N GLN A 241 58.15 6.18 -32.03
CA GLN A 241 58.15 5.28 -30.88
C GLN A 241 56.82 4.56 -30.78
N ASN A 242 56.84 3.22 -30.69
CA ASN A 242 55.66 2.36 -30.52
C ASN A 242 54.48 2.74 -31.43
N GLY A 243 54.77 3.02 -32.71
CA GLY A 243 53.75 3.38 -33.71
C GLY A 243 53.25 4.83 -33.66
N LYS A 244 53.78 5.67 -32.78
CA LYS A 244 53.58 7.13 -32.80
C LYS A 244 54.74 7.81 -33.51
N ALA A 245 54.45 8.83 -34.31
CA ALA A 245 55.45 9.61 -35.02
C ALA A 245 55.41 11.07 -34.57
N ALA A 246 56.55 11.74 -34.60
CA ALA A 246 56.70 13.12 -34.23
C ALA A 246 57.59 13.87 -35.23
N LEU A 247 57.33 15.15 -35.39
CA LEU A 247 58.12 16.08 -36.19
C LEU A 247 58.66 17.18 -35.29
N SER A 248 59.89 17.59 -35.53
CA SER A 248 60.50 18.74 -34.86
C SER A 248 61.13 19.69 -35.85
N VAL A 249 61.13 20.96 -35.48
CA VAL A 249 61.75 22.05 -36.23
C VAL A 249 62.46 22.97 -35.25
N GLY A 250 63.66 23.41 -35.63
CA GLY A 250 64.44 24.27 -34.76
C GLY A 250 65.46 25.08 -35.53
N TYR A 251 66.02 26.04 -34.82
CA TYR A 251 67.02 26.97 -35.28
C TYR A 251 68.23 26.88 -34.37
N GLN A 252 69.40 26.70 -34.97
CA GLN A 252 70.69 26.76 -34.30
C GLN A 252 71.44 28.00 -34.76
N ARG A 253 71.96 28.77 -33.80
CA ARG A 253 72.81 29.92 -34.00
C ARG A 253 74.21 29.64 -33.50
N ALA A 254 75.19 29.84 -34.36
CA ALA A 254 76.60 29.85 -33.99
C ALA A 254 76.94 31.15 -33.23
N ILE A 255 77.72 31.05 -32.16
CA ILE A 255 78.24 32.18 -31.38
C ILE A 255 79.76 32.04 -31.34
N GLY A 256 80.42 32.71 -32.29
CA GLY A 256 81.86 32.53 -32.52
C GLY A 256 82.19 31.11 -32.98
N ASP A 257 83.41 30.67 -32.71
CA ASP A 257 83.95 29.34 -33.03
C ASP A 257 83.72 28.30 -31.93
N LYS A 258 83.41 28.76 -30.71
CA LYS A 258 83.38 27.93 -29.49
C LYS A 258 82.01 27.72 -28.88
N ALA A 259 80.96 28.43 -29.32
CA ALA A 259 79.63 28.29 -28.73
C ALA A 259 78.53 28.18 -29.78
N ALA A 260 77.45 27.46 -29.44
CA ALA A 260 76.24 27.40 -30.23
C ALA A 260 75.00 27.41 -29.31
N PHE A 261 73.92 28.01 -29.82
CA PHE A 261 72.61 28.04 -29.19
C PHE A 261 71.60 27.36 -30.12
N THR A 262 70.73 26.51 -29.58
CA THR A 262 69.66 25.84 -30.32
C THR A 262 68.34 26.10 -29.65
N ILE A 263 67.31 26.40 -30.44
CA ILE A 263 65.91 26.48 -30.01
C ILE A 263 65.06 25.66 -30.98
N GLY A 264 64.11 24.89 -30.47
CA GLY A 264 63.23 24.11 -31.34
C GLY A 264 61.94 23.69 -30.67
N GLY A 265 60.98 23.31 -31.50
CA GLY A 265 59.70 22.74 -31.10
C GLY A 265 59.48 21.38 -31.74
N ALA A 266 58.77 20.50 -31.06
CA ALA A 266 58.33 19.21 -31.59
C ALA A 266 56.82 19.03 -31.40
N PHE A 267 56.25 18.23 -32.30
CA PHE A 267 54.82 18.06 -32.47
C PHE A 267 54.52 16.58 -32.73
N SER A 268 53.52 16.05 -32.04
CA SER A 268 53.00 14.70 -32.28
C SER A 268 51.51 14.64 -31.95
N GLY A 269 50.66 14.53 -32.96
CA GLY A 269 49.21 14.65 -32.80
C GLY A 269 48.83 16.03 -32.23
N ASP A 270 48.14 16.02 -31.09
CA ASP A 270 47.76 17.20 -30.30
C ASP A 270 48.83 17.66 -29.30
N GLU A 271 49.90 16.88 -29.10
CA GLU A 271 50.98 17.22 -28.17
C GLU A 271 52.05 18.11 -28.82
N ARG A 272 52.61 19.01 -28.00
CA ARG A 272 53.62 19.98 -28.41
C ARG A 272 54.66 20.11 -27.31
N SER A 273 55.93 20.21 -27.70
CA SER A 273 57.02 20.51 -26.78
C SER A 273 57.96 21.54 -27.38
N ALA A 274 58.68 22.27 -26.54
CA ALA A 274 59.70 23.22 -26.93
C ALA A 274 60.95 23.01 -26.07
N GLY A 275 62.12 23.22 -26.67
CA GLY A 275 63.40 23.04 -26.01
C GLY A 275 64.39 24.11 -26.45
N ILE A 276 65.30 24.44 -25.55
CA ILE A 276 66.48 25.27 -25.83
C ILE A 276 67.72 24.53 -25.34
N GLY A 277 68.84 24.70 -26.04
CA GLY A 277 70.11 24.07 -25.73
C GLY A 277 71.27 25.00 -26.01
N TYR A 278 72.35 24.82 -25.27
CA TYR A 278 73.62 25.54 -25.45
C TYR A 278 74.75 24.52 -25.49
N GLY A 279 75.69 24.69 -26.42
CA GLY A 279 76.87 23.84 -26.53
C GLY A 279 78.14 24.69 -26.55
N PHE A 280 79.15 24.27 -25.81
CA PHE A 280 80.46 24.91 -25.76
C PHE A 280 81.55 23.91 -26.19
N GLY A 281 82.52 24.36 -26.99
CA GLY A 281 83.74 23.63 -27.31
C GLY A 281 84.92 24.26 -26.57
N TRP A 282 85.64 23.46 -25.79
CA TRP A 282 86.89 23.84 -25.12
C TRP A 282 88.08 23.19 -25.81
#